data_AF-A0A7I9Y5I4-F1
#
_entry.id   AF-A0A7I9Y5I4-F1
#
_cell.length_a   1.000
_cell.length_b   1.000
_cell.length_c   1.000
_cell.angle_alpha   90.00
_cell.angle_beta   90.00
_cell.angle_gamma   90.00
#
_symmetry.space_group_name_H-M   'P 1'
#
loop_
_entity.id
_entity.type
_entity.pdbx_description
1 polymer ?
#
loop_
_entity_poly.entity_id
_entity_poly.type
_entity_poly.pdbx_seq_one_letter_code
_entity_poly.pdbx_strand_id
1 'polypeptide(L)'
;MTDESWPMVEDAVFRLFNEVAAKNSGEHVAVGPQLAELGWSDIEVEYPIEACELLFRAQGRSLANTDCLDRVMLAELAALLDEPVDGIVLPDLVAGYSPGSDGDRVAGIVLGPLQGRLVVPVCGAMGTVSVGVVDAGQLTGQRLDTFDPSVYWTQVSGPLDAVLVEASTEWNRAIAAAHRALATELVALAAEALRIAVEHVKVRVQFGVQIGSFQSPRHALADASAVLEGARALLGESWRYGGRLSAQTAKVAAGRAHRAVSDAALQVCGAIGLTAEHDLHRYVERGFQVDSLCGSADQLEALLAGRLFDIYAPGRALPAIVTWAED
;
A
#
# COMPACT_ATOMS: atom_id res chain seq x y z
N MET A 1 -9.28 -0.39 25.08
CA MET A 1 -9.13 -1.36 26.19
C MET A 1 -8.55 -2.58 25.51
N THR A 2 -7.23 -2.69 25.46
CA THR A 2 -6.56 -3.76 24.69
C THR A 2 -6.84 -5.07 25.40
N ASP A 3 -7.54 -5.96 24.71
CA ASP A 3 -7.69 -7.35 25.11
C ASP A 3 -6.28 -7.93 25.39
N GLU A 4 -6.11 -8.64 26.51
CA GLU A 4 -4.82 -9.24 26.90
C GLU A 4 -4.31 -10.24 25.84
N SER A 5 -5.20 -10.68 24.94
CA SER A 5 -4.91 -11.55 23.80
C SER A 5 -4.17 -10.85 22.64
N TRP A 6 -4.26 -9.52 22.49
CA TRP A 6 -3.78 -8.81 21.29
C TRP A 6 -2.28 -9.00 20.98
N PRO A 7 -1.36 -8.94 21.97
CA PRO A 7 0.05 -9.22 21.72
C PRO A 7 0.32 -10.63 21.17
N MET A 8 -0.50 -11.62 21.55
CA MET A 8 -0.38 -12.99 21.06
C MET A 8 -0.86 -13.11 19.61
N VAL A 9 -1.94 -12.40 19.26
CA VAL A 9 -2.42 -12.27 17.88
C VAL A 9 -1.35 -11.62 17.00
N GLU A 10 -0.77 -10.51 17.46
CA GLU A 10 0.28 -9.79 16.74
C GLU A 10 1.50 -10.70 16.47
N ASP A 11 1.97 -11.43 17.48
CA ASP A 11 3.08 -12.38 17.32
C ASP A 11 2.75 -13.52 16.34
N ALA A 12 1.53 -14.08 16.39
CA ALA A 12 1.10 -15.14 15.49
C ALA A 12 1.08 -14.67 14.02
N VAL A 13 0.56 -13.47 13.75
CA VAL A 13 0.53 -12.90 12.40
C VAL A 13 1.93 -12.60 11.89
N PHE A 14 2.80 -11.98 12.71
CA PHE A 14 4.18 -11.75 12.30
C PHE A 14 4.92 -13.05 11.99
N ARG A 15 4.72 -14.11 12.79
CA ARG A 15 5.29 -15.43 12.50
C ARG A 15 4.78 -15.99 11.17
N LEU A 16 3.47 -15.96 10.93
CA LEU A 16 2.87 -16.40 9.68
C LEU A 16 3.49 -15.68 8.47
N PHE A 17 3.55 -14.35 8.50
CA PHE A 17 4.06 -13.56 7.38
C PHE A 17 5.57 -13.78 7.13
N ASN A 18 6.36 -13.95 8.19
CA ASN A 18 7.77 -14.33 8.05
C ASN A 18 7.92 -15.72 7.41
N GLU A 19 7.07 -16.68 7.76
CA GLU A 19 7.07 -18.00 7.12
C GLU A 19 6.66 -17.93 5.65
N VAL A 20 5.65 -17.13 5.33
CA VAL A 20 5.20 -16.89 3.95
C VAL A 20 6.34 -16.32 3.12
N ALA A 21 7.00 -15.27 3.61
CA ALA A 21 8.13 -14.63 2.93
C ALA A 21 9.33 -15.57 2.75
N ALA A 22 9.60 -16.44 3.73
CA ALA A 22 10.72 -17.38 3.68
C ALA A 22 10.47 -18.57 2.73
N LYS A 23 9.25 -19.11 2.69
CA LYS A 23 8.91 -20.33 1.93
C LYS A 23 8.59 -20.04 0.46
N ASN A 24 8.07 -18.85 0.14
CA ASN A 24 7.48 -18.52 -1.16
C ASN A 24 8.15 -17.30 -1.79
N SER A 25 9.49 -17.26 -1.78
CA SER A 25 10.23 -16.12 -2.31
C SER A 25 9.92 -15.92 -3.80
N GLY A 26 9.35 -14.75 -4.14
CA GLY A 26 8.97 -14.42 -5.52
C GLY A 26 7.62 -14.96 -5.98
N GLU A 27 6.89 -15.67 -5.11
CA GLU A 27 5.54 -16.17 -5.39
C GLU A 27 4.48 -15.30 -4.70
N HIS A 28 3.29 -15.23 -5.30
CA HIS A 28 2.14 -14.56 -4.69
C HIS A 28 1.29 -15.58 -3.95
N VAL A 29 1.03 -15.34 -2.67
CA VAL A 29 0.37 -16.30 -1.78
C VAL A 29 -1.02 -15.83 -1.39
N ALA A 30 -2.03 -16.64 -1.68
CA ALA A 30 -3.34 -16.47 -1.07
C ALA A 30 -3.25 -16.85 0.42
N VAL A 31 -3.26 -15.86 1.32
CA VAL A 31 -3.00 -16.07 2.77
C VAL A 31 -4.26 -16.44 3.55
N GLY A 32 -5.43 -16.40 2.88
CA GLY A 32 -6.72 -16.71 3.47
C GLY A 32 -6.80 -18.03 4.25
N PRO A 33 -6.35 -19.18 3.71
CA PRO A 33 -6.37 -20.44 4.42
C PRO A 33 -5.59 -20.40 5.74
N GLN A 34 -4.40 -19.79 5.74
CA GLN A 34 -3.53 -19.67 6.91
C GLN A 34 -4.12 -18.71 7.95
N LEU A 35 -4.77 -17.62 7.51
CA LEU A 35 -5.50 -16.73 8.40
C LEU A 35 -6.73 -17.44 9.02
N ALA A 36 -7.42 -18.30 8.27
CA ALA A 36 -8.57 -19.05 8.78
C ALA A 36 -8.17 -19.97 9.96
N GLU A 37 -6.98 -20.59 9.90
CA GLU A 37 -6.42 -21.38 11.01
C GLU A 37 -6.18 -20.56 12.29
N LEU A 38 -5.99 -19.24 12.16
CA LEU A 38 -5.85 -18.31 13.28
C LEU A 38 -7.19 -17.75 13.79
N GLY A 39 -8.33 -18.18 13.25
CA GLY A 39 -9.65 -17.63 13.60
C GLY A 39 -9.82 -16.18 13.13
N TRP A 40 -9.12 -15.79 12.06
CA TRP A 40 -8.97 -14.39 11.66
C TRP A 40 -10.28 -13.68 11.33
N SER A 41 -11.31 -14.41 10.87
CA SER A 41 -12.64 -13.83 10.59
C SER A 41 -13.25 -13.16 11.81
N ASP A 42 -13.08 -13.73 13.00
CA ASP A 42 -13.64 -13.18 14.23
C ASP A 42 -12.91 -11.88 14.60
N ILE A 43 -11.58 -11.86 14.40
CA ILE A 43 -10.73 -10.68 14.64
C ILE A 43 -11.07 -9.56 13.66
N GLU A 44 -11.25 -9.86 12.37
CA GLU A 44 -11.63 -8.86 11.36
C GLU A 44 -12.99 -8.24 11.65
N VAL A 45 -13.94 -9.01 12.21
CA VAL A 45 -15.26 -8.50 12.58
C VAL A 45 -15.20 -7.64 13.84
N GLU A 46 -14.44 -8.05 14.85
CA GLU A 46 -14.37 -7.36 16.14
C GLU A 46 -13.45 -6.13 16.10
N TYR A 47 -12.33 -6.23 15.39
CA TYR A 47 -11.24 -5.24 15.32
C TYR A 47 -10.84 -4.94 13.86
N PRO A 48 -11.75 -4.43 13.00
CA PRO A 48 -11.49 -4.29 11.56
C PRO A 48 -10.31 -3.36 11.22
N ILE A 49 -10.11 -2.30 12.01
CA ILE A 49 -9.03 -1.34 11.80
C ILE A 49 -7.70 -1.97 12.19
N GLU A 50 -7.62 -2.50 13.41
CA GLU A 50 -6.40 -3.08 13.95
C GLU A 50 -6.00 -4.35 13.18
N ALA A 51 -6.97 -5.15 12.71
CA ALA A 51 -6.72 -6.31 11.85
C ALA A 51 -6.08 -5.89 10.52
N CYS A 52 -6.65 -4.89 9.84
CA CYS A 52 -6.08 -4.35 8.61
C CYS A 52 -4.67 -3.80 8.84
N GLU A 53 -4.49 -2.98 9.88
CA GLU A 53 -3.16 -2.44 10.20
C GLU A 53 -2.14 -3.53 10.50
N LEU A 54 -2.54 -4.58 11.23
CA LEU A 54 -1.66 -5.69 11.58
C LEU A 54 -1.21 -6.49 10.34
N LEU A 55 -2.12 -6.82 9.42
CA LEU A 55 -1.76 -7.54 8.19
C LEU A 55 -0.75 -6.75 7.35
N PHE A 56 -1.01 -5.47 7.10
CA PHE A 56 -0.13 -4.67 6.24
C PHE A 56 1.18 -4.27 6.92
N ARG A 57 1.21 -4.15 8.26
CA ARG A 57 2.47 -4.06 9.02
C ARG A 57 3.28 -5.34 8.91
N ALA A 58 2.64 -6.50 9.03
CA ALA A 58 3.30 -7.80 8.90
C ALA A 58 3.81 -8.02 7.47
N GLN A 59 3.03 -7.65 6.46
CA GLN A 59 3.43 -7.68 5.05
C GLN A 59 4.65 -6.81 4.78
N GLY A 60 4.61 -5.53 5.15
CA GLY A 60 5.73 -4.61 4.91
C GLY A 60 7.00 -5.01 5.65
N ARG A 61 6.89 -5.53 6.89
CA ARG A 61 8.05 -5.96 7.67
C ARG A 61 8.69 -7.26 7.14
N SER A 62 7.88 -8.20 6.68
CA SER A 62 8.36 -9.50 6.18
C SER A 62 8.73 -9.48 4.70
N LEU A 63 8.27 -8.47 3.96
CA LEU A 63 8.30 -8.42 2.50
C LEU A 63 7.52 -9.57 1.84
N ALA A 64 6.57 -10.19 2.57
CA ALA A 64 5.67 -11.18 2.00
C ALA A 64 4.91 -10.59 0.81
N ASN A 65 4.54 -11.45 -0.13
CA ASN A 65 3.77 -11.09 -1.30
C ASN A 65 2.45 -11.87 -1.25
N THR A 66 1.37 -11.22 -0.81
CA THR A 66 0.09 -11.87 -0.51
C THR A 66 -1.11 -11.17 -1.15
N ASP A 67 -2.24 -11.87 -1.16
CA ASP A 67 -3.55 -11.37 -1.60
C ASP A 67 -4.22 -10.39 -0.61
N CYS A 68 -3.52 -9.91 0.42
CA CYS A 68 -4.09 -9.00 1.42
C CYS A 68 -4.76 -7.76 0.82
N LEU A 69 -4.19 -7.16 -0.24
CA LEU A 69 -4.80 -6.00 -0.90
C LEU A 69 -6.12 -6.37 -1.59
N ASP A 70 -6.14 -7.49 -2.31
CA ASP A 70 -7.34 -8.00 -2.96
C ASP A 70 -8.42 -8.25 -1.90
N ARG A 71 -8.07 -8.91 -0.79
CA ARG A 71 -9.00 -9.21 0.32
C ARG A 71 -9.67 -7.95 0.87
N VAL A 72 -8.91 -6.89 1.19
CA VAL A 72 -9.50 -5.66 1.76
C VAL A 72 -10.37 -4.91 0.75
N MET A 73 -10.04 -4.97 -0.54
CA MET A 73 -10.86 -4.35 -1.58
C MET A 73 -12.12 -5.16 -1.87
N LEU A 74 -12.00 -6.49 -1.94
CA LEU A 74 -13.13 -7.39 -2.19
C LEU A 74 -14.13 -7.39 -1.04
N ALA A 75 -13.69 -7.19 0.21
CA ALA A 75 -14.59 -7.04 1.36
C ALA A 75 -15.59 -5.87 1.17
N GLU A 76 -15.16 -4.77 0.56
CA GLU A 76 -16.00 -3.60 0.30
C GLU A 76 -16.98 -3.79 -0.88
N LEU A 77 -16.66 -4.75 -1.75
CA LEU A 77 -17.43 -5.12 -2.94
C LEU A 77 -18.34 -6.33 -2.72
N ALA A 78 -18.17 -7.06 -1.61
CA ALA A 78 -18.80 -8.36 -1.37
C ALA A 78 -20.33 -8.34 -1.51
N ALA A 79 -20.99 -7.24 -1.14
CA ALA A 79 -22.44 -7.10 -1.26
C ALA A 79 -22.97 -7.08 -2.72
N LEU A 80 -22.08 -6.87 -3.70
CA LEU A 80 -22.41 -6.87 -5.13
C LEU A 80 -22.07 -8.18 -5.82
N LEU A 81 -21.49 -9.15 -5.10
CA LEU A 81 -20.99 -10.39 -5.68
C LEU A 81 -21.91 -11.54 -5.28
N ASP A 82 -22.49 -12.20 -6.29
CA ASP A 82 -23.37 -13.36 -6.06
C ASP A 82 -22.58 -14.63 -5.71
N GLU A 83 -21.33 -14.71 -6.14
CA GLU A 83 -20.47 -15.89 -5.99
C GLU A 83 -19.06 -15.46 -5.55
N PRO A 84 -18.30 -16.34 -4.87
CA PRO A 84 -16.92 -16.07 -4.48
C PRO A 84 -16.03 -15.75 -5.68
N VAL A 85 -15.08 -14.85 -5.46
CA VAL A 85 -14.07 -14.41 -6.42
C VAL A 85 -12.68 -14.56 -5.82
N ASP A 86 -11.68 -14.72 -6.68
CA ASP A 86 -10.30 -15.04 -6.29
C ASP A 86 -9.38 -13.80 -6.29
N GLY A 87 -9.78 -12.72 -6.97
CA GLY A 87 -8.99 -11.51 -7.06
C GLY A 87 -9.72 -10.34 -7.70
N ILE A 88 -9.02 -9.23 -7.86
CA ILE A 88 -9.53 -8.00 -8.45
C ILE A 88 -8.55 -7.43 -9.46
N VAL A 89 -9.06 -6.92 -10.58
CA VAL A 89 -8.26 -6.14 -11.53
C VAL A 89 -8.07 -4.75 -10.98
N LEU A 90 -6.84 -4.45 -10.56
CA LEU A 90 -6.41 -3.14 -10.08
C LEU A 90 -6.21 -2.17 -11.25
N PRO A 91 -6.33 -0.85 -11.00
CA PRO A 91 -5.88 0.18 -11.93
C PRO A 91 -4.45 -0.07 -12.43
N ASP A 92 -4.19 0.30 -13.69
CA ASP A 92 -2.82 0.36 -14.20
C ASP A 92 -2.02 1.42 -13.43
N LEU A 93 -0.71 1.23 -13.28
CA LEU A 93 0.19 2.10 -12.51
C LEU A 93 0.19 3.55 -13.04
N VAL A 94 -0.08 3.74 -14.33
CA VAL A 94 -0.13 5.08 -14.95
C VAL A 94 -1.49 5.77 -14.75
N ALA A 95 -2.56 5.00 -14.54
CA ALA A 95 -3.94 5.49 -14.44
C ALA A 95 -4.32 5.99 -13.04
N GLY A 96 -3.37 5.96 -12.09
CA GLY A 96 -3.61 6.34 -10.71
C GLY A 96 -4.51 5.33 -10.00
N TYR A 97 -5.66 5.80 -9.49
CA TYR A 97 -6.65 4.93 -8.83
C TYR A 97 -7.89 4.65 -9.70
N SER A 98 -7.96 5.21 -10.91
CA SER A 98 -9.12 5.05 -11.79
C SER A 98 -9.08 3.68 -12.48
N PRO A 99 -10.21 2.96 -12.59
CA PRO A 99 -10.24 1.70 -13.32
C PRO A 99 -9.74 1.86 -14.75
N GLY A 100 -8.92 0.92 -15.22
CA GLY A 100 -8.42 0.91 -16.60
C GLY A 100 -9.40 0.30 -17.60
N SER A 101 -10.32 -0.54 -17.14
CA SER A 101 -11.31 -1.22 -17.97
C SER A 101 -12.45 -0.29 -18.39
N ASP A 102 -13.01 -0.55 -19.57
CA ASP A 102 -14.19 0.10 -20.11
C ASP A 102 -15.32 -0.94 -20.37
N GLY A 103 -16.41 -0.52 -21.03
CA GLY A 103 -17.56 -1.39 -21.27
C GLY A 103 -17.32 -2.58 -22.20
N ASP A 104 -16.21 -2.58 -22.94
CA ASP A 104 -15.88 -3.62 -23.92
C ASP A 104 -14.61 -4.41 -23.56
N ARG A 105 -13.72 -3.81 -22.75
CA ARG A 105 -12.37 -4.34 -22.52
C ARG A 105 -11.96 -4.27 -21.06
N VAL A 106 -11.37 -5.37 -20.60
CA VAL A 106 -10.59 -5.43 -19.36
C VAL A 106 -9.20 -4.86 -19.60
N ALA A 107 -8.76 -3.98 -18.71
CA ALA A 107 -7.38 -3.48 -18.67
C ALA A 107 -6.98 -3.12 -17.23
N GLY A 108 -5.81 -3.60 -16.80
CA GLY A 108 -5.28 -3.29 -15.48
C GLY A 108 -4.20 -4.28 -15.06
N ILE A 109 -4.05 -4.46 -13.75
CA ILE A 109 -3.05 -5.34 -13.16
C ILE A 109 -3.72 -6.26 -12.14
N VAL A 110 -3.28 -7.50 -12.07
CA VAL A 110 -3.60 -8.41 -10.95
C VAL A 110 -2.33 -8.71 -10.16
N LEU A 111 -2.48 -8.87 -8.85
CA LEU A 111 -1.39 -9.30 -7.98
C LEU A 111 -1.27 -10.83 -8.08
N GLY A 112 -0.10 -11.31 -8.49
CA GLY A 112 0.17 -12.72 -8.72
C GLY A 112 -0.16 -13.21 -10.14
N PRO A 113 -0.22 -14.55 -10.33
CA PRO A 113 -0.57 -15.16 -11.60
C PRO A 113 -2.05 -14.90 -11.95
N LEU A 114 -2.33 -14.77 -13.24
CA LEU A 114 -3.69 -14.65 -13.76
C LEU A 114 -4.43 -15.98 -13.63
N GLN A 115 -5.34 -16.08 -12.66
CA GLN A 115 -6.11 -17.29 -12.36
C GLN A 115 -7.44 -16.96 -11.67
N GLY A 116 -8.36 -17.94 -11.69
CA GLY A 116 -9.63 -17.85 -10.96
C GLY A 116 -10.60 -16.81 -11.54
N ARG A 117 -11.50 -16.34 -10.68
CA ARG A 117 -12.53 -15.36 -11.01
C ARG A 117 -12.12 -13.99 -10.51
N LEU A 118 -12.19 -13.01 -11.40
CA LEU A 118 -11.69 -11.67 -11.13
C LEU A 118 -12.83 -10.66 -11.18
N VAL A 119 -12.90 -9.81 -10.16
CA VAL A 119 -13.72 -8.60 -10.21
C VAL A 119 -13.03 -7.59 -11.11
N VAL A 120 -13.77 -7.06 -12.07
CA VAL A 120 -13.29 -6.04 -13.01
C VAL A 120 -14.05 -4.75 -12.76
N PRO A 121 -13.40 -3.73 -12.15
CA PRO A 121 -13.97 -2.40 -12.10
C PRO A 121 -13.88 -1.74 -13.48
N VAL A 122 -14.97 -1.08 -13.87
CA VAL A 122 -15.17 -0.47 -15.19
C VAL A 122 -15.46 1.02 -15.01
N CYS A 123 -14.69 1.85 -15.68
CA CYS A 123 -14.87 3.29 -15.66
C CYS A 123 -16.05 3.71 -16.55
N GLY A 124 -17.01 4.43 -15.97
CA GLY A 124 -18.19 4.97 -16.64
C GLY A 124 -18.16 6.49 -16.83
N ALA A 125 -19.22 7.02 -17.43
CA ALA A 125 -19.37 8.46 -17.65
C ALA A 125 -19.36 9.23 -16.32
N MET A 126 -18.75 10.42 -16.32
CA MET A 126 -18.67 11.30 -15.15
C MET A 126 -17.98 10.65 -13.92
N GLY A 127 -17.16 9.62 -14.13
CA GLY A 127 -16.42 8.95 -13.06
C GLY A 127 -17.26 7.99 -12.22
N THR A 128 -18.42 7.56 -12.74
CA THR A 128 -19.12 6.39 -12.17
C THR A 128 -18.28 5.14 -12.36
N VAL A 129 -18.49 4.16 -11.50
CA VAL A 129 -17.84 2.85 -11.61
C VAL A 129 -18.90 1.77 -11.56
N SER A 130 -18.78 0.80 -12.47
CA SER A 130 -19.50 -0.46 -12.39
C SER A 130 -18.52 -1.60 -12.19
N VAL A 131 -18.97 -2.75 -11.72
CA VAL A 131 -18.15 -3.96 -11.62
C VAL A 131 -18.79 -5.09 -12.41
N GLY A 132 -17.94 -5.89 -13.06
CA GLY A 132 -18.30 -7.19 -13.62
C GLY A 132 -17.39 -8.28 -13.06
N VAL A 133 -17.74 -9.53 -13.28
CA VAL A 133 -16.89 -10.68 -12.91
C VAL A 133 -16.54 -11.46 -14.17
N VAL A 134 -15.25 -11.73 -14.37
CA VAL A 134 -14.74 -12.51 -15.51
C VAL A 134 -13.91 -13.68 -15.02
N ASP A 135 -13.88 -14.75 -15.81
CA ASP A 135 -12.93 -15.85 -15.59
C ASP A 135 -11.57 -15.46 -16.19
N ALA A 136 -10.49 -15.70 -15.44
CA ALA A 136 -9.13 -15.39 -15.86
C ALA A 136 -8.74 -16.06 -17.20
N GLY A 137 -9.32 -17.20 -17.55
CA GLY A 137 -9.11 -17.88 -18.83
C GLY A 137 -9.63 -17.12 -20.06
N GLN A 138 -10.45 -16.08 -19.86
CA GLN A 138 -10.90 -15.17 -20.93
C GLN A 138 -9.90 -14.04 -21.20
N LEU A 139 -8.93 -13.83 -20.30
CA LEU A 139 -7.99 -12.73 -20.36
C LEU A 139 -6.61 -13.21 -20.83
N THR A 140 -5.82 -12.26 -21.31
CA THR A 140 -4.40 -12.43 -21.57
C THR A 140 -3.62 -11.73 -20.47
N GLY A 141 -2.56 -12.37 -19.99
CA GLY A 141 -1.72 -11.87 -18.90
C GLY A 141 -0.25 -11.84 -19.30
N GLN A 142 0.43 -10.75 -18.98
CA GLN A 142 1.87 -10.62 -19.09
C GLN A 142 2.46 -10.28 -17.70
N ARG A 143 3.36 -11.12 -17.19
CA ARG A 143 4.10 -10.80 -15.97
C ARG A 143 4.91 -9.52 -16.21
N LEU A 144 4.76 -8.55 -15.31
CA LEU A 144 5.53 -7.32 -15.32
C LEU A 144 6.95 -7.59 -14.82
N ASP A 145 7.92 -6.98 -15.50
CA ASP A 145 9.30 -6.91 -15.03
C ASP A 145 9.41 -5.68 -14.12
N THR A 146 9.23 -5.91 -12.82
CA THR A 146 9.11 -4.86 -11.82
C THR A 146 10.45 -4.56 -11.15
N PHE A 147 10.55 -3.39 -10.53
CA PHE A 147 11.78 -2.95 -9.89
C PHE A 147 12.19 -3.84 -8.70
N ASP A 148 11.23 -4.36 -7.93
CA ASP A 148 11.46 -5.44 -6.97
C ASP A 148 11.18 -6.80 -7.65
N PRO A 149 12.21 -7.64 -7.89
CA PRO A 149 12.03 -8.94 -8.53
C PRO A 149 11.34 -9.99 -7.63
N SER A 150 11.19 -9.71 -6.34
CA SER A 150 10.49 -10.57 -5.39
C SER A 150 8.96 -10.43 -5.47
N VAL A 151 8.46 -9.52 -6.31
CA VAL A 151 7.04 -9.31 -6.53
C VAL A 151 6.60 -9.97 -7.84
N TYR A 152 5.36 -10.45 -7.85
CA TYR A 152 4.70 -11.00 -9.03
C TYR A 152 3.46 -10.17 -9.33
N TRP A 153 3.51 -9.32 -10.35
CA TRP A 153 2.33 -8.65 -10.91
C TRP A 153 2.11 -9.06 -12.35
N THR A 154 0.85 -9.17 -12.76
CA THR A 154 0.48 -9.52 -14.13
C THR A 154 -0.35 -8.38 -14.71
N GLN A 155 0.14 -7.76 -15.78
CA GLN A 155 -0.68 -6.86 -16.60
C GLN A 155 -1.69 -7.71 -17.36
N VAL A 156 -2.96 -7.33 -17.30
CA VAL A 156 -4.07 -8.09 -17.88
C VAL A 156 -4.81 -7.28 -18.92
N SER A 157 -5.22 -7.95 -19.99
CA SER A 157 -6.10 -7.37 -20.99
C SER A 157 -6.98 -8.43 -21.64
N GLY A 158 -8.20 -8.06 -22.03
CA GLY A 158 -9.10 -9.00 -22.70
C GLY A 158 -10.48 -8.40 -22.96
N PRO A 159 -11.39 -9.19 -23.57
CA PRO A 159 -12.78 -8.80 -23.69
C PRO A 159 -13.44 -8.76 -22.31
N LEU A 160 -14.36 -7.81 -22.12
CA LEU A 160 -15.27 -7.80 -20.98
C LEU A 160 -16.61 -8.40 -21.41
N ASP A 161 -16.84 -9.67 -21.09
CA ASP A 161 -18.11 -10.36 -21.29
C ASP A 161 -18.75 -10.66 -19.92
N ALA A 162 -19.28 -9.62 -19.29
CA ALA A 162 -19.87 -9.69 -17.96
C ALA A 162 -21.06 -8.75 -17.82
N VAL A 163 -22.02 -9.14 -16.99
CA VAL A 163 -23.09 -8.24 -16.56
C VAL A 163 -22.49 -7.21 -15.59
N LEU A 164 -22.70 -5.94 -15.89
CA LEU A 164 -22.20 -4.83 -15.07
C LEU A 164 -23.22 -4.38 -14.04
N VAL A 165 -22.74 -4.21 -12.81
CA VAL A 165 -23.51 -3.69 -11.68
C VAL A 165 -22.93 -2.35 -11.24
N GLU A 166 -23.78 -1.35 -11.02
CA GLU A 166 -23.36 -0.05 -10.48
C GLU A 166 -22.68 -0.22 -9.11
N ALA A 167 -21.51 0.37 -8.94
CA ALA A 167 -20.63 0.09 -7.81
C ALA A 167 -19.84 1.33 -7.37
N SER A 168 -20.25 2.54 -7.73
CA SER A 168 -19.46 3.75 -7.46
C SER A 168 -19.22 3.95 -5.97
N THR A 169 -20.20 3.62 -5.12
CA THR A 169 -20.07 3.77 -3.67
C THR A 169 -19.11 2.73 -3.10
N GLU A 170 -19.28 1.47 -3.47
CA GLU A 170 -18.49 0.32 -3.03
C GLU A 170 -17.04 0.45 -3.50
N TRP A 171 -16.84 0.84 -4.76
CA TRP A 171 -15.51 1.12 -5.32
C TRP A 171 -14.81 2.27 -4.58
N ASN A 172 -15.53 3.32 -4.21
CA ASN A 172 -14.96 4.40 -3.42
C ASN A 172 -14.53 3.94 -2.02
N ARG A 173 -15.27 3.01 -1.41
CA ARG A 173 -14.86 2.39 -0.15
C ARG A 173 -13.67 1.44 -0.34
N ALA A 174 -13.68 0.62 -1.39
CA ALA A 174 -12.58 -0.27 -1.75
C ALA A 174 -11.26 0.48 -1.97
N ILE A 175 -11.28 1.58 -2.74
CA ILE A 175 -10.10 2.43 -2.94
C ILE A 175 -9.66 3.12 -1.63
N ALA A 176 -10.60 3.55 -0.79
CA ALA A 176 -10.24 4.13 0.51
C ALA A 176 -9.60 3.08 1.45
N ALA A 177 -10.10 1.84 1.44
CA ALA A 177 -9.51 0.72 2.17
C ALA A 177 -8.12 0.40 1.63
N ALA A 178 -7.96 0.29 0.32
CA ALA A 178 -6.68 0.08 -0.36
C ALA A 178 -5.66 1.16 0.00
N HIS A 179 -6.05 2.44 -0.01
CA HIS A 179 -5.14 3.55 0.34
C HIS A 179 -4.66 3.47 1.78
N ARG A 180 -5.51 3.12 2.76
CA ARG A 180 -5.09 2.95 4.15
C ARG A 180 -4.20 1.72 4.36
N ALA A 181 -4.56 0.61 3.71
CA ALA A 181 -3.76 -0.61 3.70
C ALA A 181 -2.35 -0.37 3.12
N LEU A 182 -2.27 0.22 1.93
CA LEU A 182 -1.01 0.55 1.28
C LEU A 182 -0.21 1.61 2.05
N ALA A 183 -0.88 2.59 2.67
CA ALA A 183 -0.21 3.56 3.55
C ALA A 183 0.42 2.86 4.77
N THR A 184 -0.28 1.89 5.35
CA THR A 184 0.23 1.07 6.46
C THR A 184 1.49 0.30 6.05
N GLU A 185 1.46 -0.36 4.90
CA GLU A 185 2.61 -1.11 4.38
C GLU A 185 3.80 -0.19 4.09
N LEU A 186 3.58 0.95 3.43
CA LEU A 186 4.63 1.95 3.17
C LEU A 186 5.27 2.47 4.45
N VAL A 187 4.47 2.77 5.48
CA VAL A 187 4.97 3.17 6.80
C VAL A 187 5.81 2.06 7.44
N ALA A 188 5.41 0.79 7.31
CA ALA A 188 6.17 -0.34 7.83
C ALA A 188 7.51 -0.54 7.10
N LEU A 189 7.49 -0.45 5.76
CA LEU A 189 8.68 -0.51 4.91
C LEU A 189 9.67 0.61 5.25
N ALA A 190 9.17 1.84 5.37
CA ALA A 190 9.96 3.00 5.77
C ALA A 190 10.56 2.82 7.17
N ALA A 191 9.78 2.34 8.13
CA ALA A 191 10.28 2.09 9.49
C ALA A 191 11.45 1.10 9.51
N GLU A 192 11.38 0.05 8.70
CA GLU A 192 12.42 -0.97 8.62
C GLU A 192 13.68 -0.46 7.90
N ALA A 193 13.52 0.30 6.81
CA ALA A 193 14.62 1.00 6.15
C ALA A 193 15.34 1.97 7.11
N LEU A 194 14.58 2.75 7.89
CA LEU A 194 15.12 3.65 8.91
C LEU A 194 15.86 2.89 10.01
N ARG A 195 15.28 1.78 10.51
CA ARG A 195 15.91 0.91 11.52
C ARG A 195 17.26 0.39 11.03
N ILE A 196 17.30 -0.13 9.81
CA ILE A 196 18.53 -0.64 9.19
C ILE A 196 19.59 0.46 9.09
N ALA A 197 19.20 1.65 8.61
CA ALA A 197 20.11 2.79 8.50
C ALA A 197 20.65 3.25 9.87
N VAL A 198 19.80 3.30 10.89
CA VAL A 198 20.20 3.62 12.27
C VAL A 198 21.20 2.62 12.82
N GLU A 199 20.97 1.31 12.61
CA GLU A 199 21.92 0.29 13.03
C GLU A 199 23.25 0.40 12.27
N HIS A 200 23.20 0.70 10.97
CA HIS A 200 24.41 0.93 10.17
C HIS A 200 25.26 2.07 10.74
N VAL A 201 24.67 3.22 11.03
CA VAL A 201 25.44 4.40 11.52
C VAL A 201 25.97 4.22 12.94
N LYS A 202 25.37 3.35 13.74
CA LYS A 202 25.85 3.00 15.08
C LYS A 202 27.12 2.14 15.03
N VAL A 203 27.24 1.21 14.07
CA VAL A 203 28.35 0.25 14.05
C VAL A 203 29.47 0.65 13.10
N ARG A 204 29.18 1.44 12.06
CA ARG A 204 30.16 1.82 11.04
C ARG A 204 31.12 2.88 11.57
N VAL A 205 32.43 2.60 11.51
CA VAL A 205 33.50 3.53 11.93
C VAL A 205 34.17 4.16 10.71
N GLN A 206 34.23 5.49 10.66
CA GLN A 206 35.02 6.27 9.72
C GLN A 206 35.62 7.48 10.43
N PHE A 207 36.80 7.93 9.99
CA PHE A 207 37.53 9.02 10.65
C PHE A 207 37.77 8.78 12.15
N GLY A 208 37.97 7.51 12.54
CA GLY A 208 38.28 7.12 13.92
C GLY A 208 37.09 7.05 14.88
N VAL A 209 35.86 7.35 14.44
CA VAL A 209 34.64 7.29 15.28
C VAL A 209 33.47 6.65 14.54
N GLN A 210 32.42 6.26 15.26
CA GLN A 210 31.16 5.82 14.65
C GLN A 210 30.57 6.96 13.82
N ILE A 211 30.09 6.67 12.60
CA ILE A 211 29.57 7.72 11.71
C ILE A 211 28.32 8.40 12.26
N GLY A 212 27.54 7.71 13.09
CA GLY A 212 26.43 8.30 13.85
C GLY A 212 26.84 9.41 14.82
N SER A 213 28.14 9.62 15.08
CA SER A 213 28.64 10.75 15.87
C SER A 213 28.65 12.06 15.09
N PHE A 214 28.61 12.03 13.75
CA PHE A 214 28.58 13.23 12.92
C PHE A 214 27.17 13.83 12.86
N GLN A 215 27.07 15.15 12.68
CA GLN A 215 25.76 15.83 12.61
C GLN A 215 25.01 15.50 11.32
N SER A 216 25.71 15.44 10.17
CA SER A 216 25.08 15.20 8.86
C SER A 216 24.22 13.92 8.81
N PRO A 217 24.72 12.71 9.15
CA PRO A 217 23.88 11.51 9.15
C PRO A 217 22.81 11.54 10.25
N ARG A 218 23.07 12.17 11.40
CA ARG A 218 22.07 12.31 12.48
C ARG A 218 20.88 13.17 12.05
N HIS A 219 21.14 14.35 11.50
CA HIS A 219 20.09 15.26 11.05
C HIS A 219 19.28 14.62 9.91
N ALA A 220 19.95 14.02 8.92
CA ALA A 220 19.25 13.34 7.82
C ALA A 220 18.29 12.23 8.32
N LEU A 221 18.73 11.39 9.26
CA LEU A 221 17.88 10.33 9.82
C LEU A 221 16.80 10.88 10.77
N ALA A 222 17.08 11.94 11.52
CA ALA A 222 16.11 12.58 12.40
C ALA A 222 14.99 13.27 11.60
N ASP A 223 15.33 14.00 10.54
CA ASP A 223 14.38 14.66 9.65
C ASP A 223 13.49 13.62 8.96
N ALA A 224 14.08 12.54 8.42
CA ALA A 224 13.33 11.45 7.82
C ALA A 224 12.40 10.74 8.83
N SER A 225 12.87 10.56 10.08
CA SER A 225 12.05 10.04 11.17
C SER A 225 10.86 10.94 11.48
N ALA A 226 11.04 12.27 11.48
CA ALA A 226 9.96 13.21 11.73
C ALA A 226 8.87 13.14 10.63
N VAL A 227 9.28 13.01 9.36
CA VAL A 227 8.33 12.82 8.24
C VAL A 227 7.57 11.50 8.40
N LEU A 228 8.24 10.42 8.80
CA LEU A 228 7.61 9.12 9.05
C LEU A 228 6.58 9.18 10.19
N GLU A 229 6.89 9.85 11.29
CA GLU A 229 5.93 10.03 12.39
C GLU A 229 4.72 10.89 11.98
N GLY A 230 4.94 11.91 11.14
CA GLY A 230 3.85 12.66 10.52
C GLY A 230 2.93 11.79 9.66
N ALA A 231 3.50 10.87 8.88
CA ALA A 231 2.72 9.91 8.09
C ALA A 231 1.92 8.93 8.97
N ARG A 232 2.51 8.43 10.08
CA ARG A 232 1.79 7.60 11.07
C ARG A 232 0.59 8.35 11.67
N ALA A 233 0.77 9.62 12.03
CA ALA A 233 -0.30 10.43 12.59
C ALA A 233 -1.46 10.61 11.57
N LEU A 234 -1.14 10.93 10.32
CA LEU A 234 -2.15 11.08 9.26
C LEU A 234 -2.85 9.77 8.93
N LEU A 235 -2.14 8.64 8.96
CA LEU A 235 -2.75 7.32 8.82
C LEU A 235 -3.76 7.04 9.94
N GLY A 236 -3.38 7.26 11.20
CA GLY A 236 -4.28 7.09 12.34
C GLY A 236 -5.53 7.98 12.26
N GLU A 237 -5.36 9.25 11.86
CA GLU A 237 -6.50 10.16 11.65
C GLU A 237 -7.38 9.76 10.46
N SER A 238 -6.83 9.10 9.42
CA SER A 238 -7.63 8.65 8.28
C SER A 238 -8.71 7.63 8.65
N TRP A 239 -8.45 6.79 9.64
CA TRP A 239 -9.43 5.86 10.19
C TRP A 239 -10.53 6.56 10.99
N ARG A 240 -10.17 7.62 11.74
CA ARG A 240 -11.10 8.40 12.55
C ARG A 240 -12.05 9.24 11.70
N TYR A 241 -11.52 9.94 10.70
CA TYR A 241 -12.33 10.76 9.79
C TYR A 241 -13.10 9.91 8.78
N GLY A 242 -12.50 8.80 8.33
CA GLY A 242 -13.05 7.94 7.29
C GLY A 242 -13.13 8.63 5.92
N GLY A 243 -13.70 7.90 4.95
CA GLY A 243 -13.89 8.39 3.58
C GLY A 243 -12.63 8.39 2.72
N ARG A 244 -12.82 8.72 1.44
CA ARG A 244 -11.79 8.63 0.40
C ARG A 244 -10.71 9.72 0.52
N LEU A 245 -11.09 10.94 0.91
CA LEU A 245 -10.14 12.06 0.99
C LEU A 245 -9.06 11.83 2.04
N SER A 246 -9.46 11.45 3.26
CA SER A 246 -8.52 11.19 4.36
C SER A 246 -7.60 10.00 4.07
N ALA A 247 -8.14 8.94 3.45
CA ALA A 247 -7.36 7.79 2.99
C ALA A 247 -6.33 8.16 1.93
N GLN A 248 -6.71 8.97 0.92
CA GLN A 248 -5.80 9.50 -0.09
C GLN A 248 -4.68 10.33 0.53
N THR A 249 -5.02 11.22 1.48
CA THR A 249 -4.02 12.02 2.20
C THR A 249 -3.05 11.15 3.00
N ALA A 250 -3.53 10.10 3.67
CA ALA A 250 -2.67 9.15 4.38
C ALA A 250 -1.72 8.40 3.42
N LYS A 251 -2.22 7.95 2.26
CA LYS A 251 -1.40 7.29 1.22
C LYS A 251 -0.32 8.24 0.68
N VAL A 252 -0.66 9.50 0.38
CA VAL A 252 0.31 10.51 -0.05
C VAL A 252 1.39 10.74 1.01
N ALA A 253 0.98 10.89 2.28
CA ALA A 253 1.92 11.10 3.37
C ALA A 253 2.86 9.90 3.57
N ALA A 254 2.34 8.67 3.49
CA ALA A 254 3.11 7.45 3.61
C ALA A 254 4.13 7.28 2.47
N GLY A 255 3.75 7.55 1.21
CA GLY A 255 4.66 7.48 0.07
C GLY A 255 5.77 8.54 0.16
N ARG A 256 5.45 9.77 0.58
CA ARG A 256 6.44 10.82 0.87
C ARG A 256 7.39 10.44 2.00
N ALA A 257 6.88 9.84 3.07
CA ALA A 257 7.70 9.35 4.17
C ALA A 257 8.64 8.23 3.73
N HIS A 258 8.15 7.27 2.94
CA HIS A 258 8.98 6.21 2.38
C HIS A 258 10.08 6.78 1.48
N ARG A 259 9.78 7.75 0.62
CA ARG A 259 10.78 8.46 -0.19
C ARG A 259 11.85 9.13 0.67
N ALA A 260 11.44 9.95 1.64
CA ALA A 260 12.36 10.68 2.52
C ALA A 260 13.28 9.76 3.31
N VAL A 261 12.73 8.67 3.87
CA VAL A 261 13.50 7.64 4.57
C VAL A 261 14.44 6.90 3.63
N SER A 262 13.97 6.52 2.44
CA SER A 262 14.80 5.80 1.47
C SER A 262 16.01 6.64 1.02
N ASP A 263 15.79 7.92 0.72
CA ASP A 263 16.86 8.84 0.32
C ASP A 263 17.90 9.01 1.46
N ALA A 264 17.45 9.18 2.71
CA ALA A 264 18.33 9.28 3.87
C ALA A 264 19.07 7.96 4.16
N ALA A 265 18.37 6.83 4.14
CA ALA A 265 18.90 5.51 4.45
C ALA A 265 19.97 5.08 3.42
N LEU A 266 19.69 5.25 2.13
CA LEU A 266 20.66 4.98 1.06
C LEU A 266 21.90 5.86 1.20
N GLN A 267 21.71 7.15 1.51
CA GLN A 267 22.82 8.09 1.66
C GLN A 267 23.75 7.70 2.81
N VAL A 268 23.22 7.31 3.98
CA VAL A 268 24.05 6.99 5.16
C VAL A 268 24.68 5.60 5.09
N CYS A 269 24.01 4.63 4.44
CA CYS A 269 24.59 3.32 4.20
C CYS A 269 25.63 3.36 3.06
N GLY A 270 25.49 4.30 2.12
CA GLY A 270 26.36 4.40 0.95
C GLY A 270 26.21 3.18 0.03
N ALA A 271 27.27 2.84 -0.70
CA ALA A 271 27.22 1.82 -1.74
C ALA A 271 26.73 0.44 -1.24
N ILE A 272 27.00 0.05 0.01
CA ILE A 272 26.55 -1.25 0.56
C ILE A 272 25.02 -1.35 0.56
N GLY A 273 24.32 -0.23 0.74
CA GLY A 273 22.86 -0.18 0.75
C GLY A 273 22.22 -0.51 -0.59
N LEU A 274 22.99 -0.50 -1.68
CA LEU A 274 22.58 -0.85 -3.04
C LEU A 274 23.02 -2.27 -3.45
N THR A 275 23.67 -3.02 -2.56
CA THR A 275 24.16 -4.37 -2.86
C THR A 275 23.20 -5.44 -2.35
N ALA A 276 23.21 -6.61 -3.00
CA ALA A 276 22.47 -7.79 -2.57
C ALA A 276 22.90 -8.32 -1.18
N GLU A 277 24.06 -7.89 -0.67
CA GLU A 277 24.61 -8.30 0.64
C GLU A 277 23.93 -7.60 1.83
N HIS A 278 23.08 -6.61 1.56
CA HIS A 278 22.47 -5.77 2.59
C HIS A 278 20.97 -5.61 2.35
N ASP A 279 20.13 -5.89 3.35
CA ASP A 279 18.68 -5.95 3.16
C ASP A 279 17.99 -4.61 2.82
N LEU A 280 18.67 -3.46 3.00
CA LEU A 280 18.08 -2.14 2.77
C LEU A 280 17.43 -1.99 1.40
N HIS A 281 18.10 -2.43 0.32
CA HIS A 281 17.59 -2.27 -1.05
C HIS A 281 16.19 -2.88 -1.19
N ARG A 282 15.93 -4.02 -0.54
CA ARG A 282 14.65 -4.73 -0.61
C ARG A 282 13.49 -3.88 -0.08
N TYR A 283 13.69 -3.15 1.02
CA TYR A 283 12.66 -2.27 1.60
C TYR A 283 12.46 -0.98 0.79
N VAL A 284 13.52 -0.51 0.14
CA VAL A 284 13.46 0.65 -0.76
C VAL A 284 12.73 0.29 -2.06
N GLU A 285 13.15 -0.78 -2.72
CA GLU A 285 12.56 -1.31 -3.96
C GLU A 285 11.09 -1.64 -3.76
N ARG A 286 10.76 -2.42 -2.72
CA ARG A 286 9.38 -2.79 -2.40
C ARG A 286 8.51 -1.57 -2.17
N GLY A 287 8.97 -0.56 -1.43
CA GLY A 287 8.14 0.60 -1.15
C GLY A 287 7.89 1.49 -2.35
N PHE A 288 8.86 1.67 -3.26
CA PHE A 288 8.60 2.35 -4.53
C PHE A 288 7.57 1.61 -5.38
N GLN A 289 7.62 0.29 -5.37
CA GLN A 289 6.65 -0.54 -6.06
C GLN A 289 5.27 -0.42 -5.41
N VAL A 290 5.14 -0.64 -4.10
CA VAL A 290 3.88 -0.50 -3.35
C VAL A 290 3.28 0.91 -3.46
N ASP A 291 4.12 1.97 -3.56
CA ASP A 291 3.63 3.33 -3.76
C ASP A 291 2.82 3.45 -5.05
N SER A 292 3.26 2.80 -6.13
CA SER A 292 2.59 2.86 -7.44
C SER A 292 1.18 2.24 -7.49
N LEU A 293 0.84 1.36 -6.55
CA LEU A 293 -0.48 0.71 -6.52
C LEU A 293 -1.58 1.69 -6.13
N CYS A 294 -2.67 1.69 -6.89
CA CYS A 294 -3.83 2.57 -6.70
C CYS A 294 -3.46 4.06 -6.64
N GLY A 295 -2.43 4.46 -7.37
CA GLY A 295 -1.92 5.82 -7.45
C GLY A 295 -0.76 6.10 -6.50
N SER A 296 0.35 6.56 -7.07
CA SER A 296 1.54 7.02 -6.35
C SER A 296 1.27 8.28 -5.53
N ALA A 297 2.15 8.57 -4.59
CA ALA A 297 2.09 9.82 -3.82
C ALA A 297 2.02 11.06 -4.73
N ASP A 298 2.82 11.09 -5.79
CA ASP A 298 2.85 12.21 -6.75
C ASP A 298 1.54 12.32 -7.55
N GLN A 299 1.00 11.20 -8.03
CA GLN A 299 -0.27 11.18 -8.76
C GLN A 299 -1.44 11.62 -7.87
N LEU A 300 -1.51 11.07 -6.66
CA LEU A 300 -2.57 11.38 -5.71
C LEU A 300 -2.46 12.82 -5.21
N GLU A 301 -1.26 13.33 -4.94
CA GLU A 301 -1.06 14.72 -4.58
C GLU A 301 -1.53 15.66 -5.68
N ALA A 302 -1.14 15.42 -6.93
CA ALA A 302 -1.59 16.22 -8.06
C ALA A 302 -3.13 16.23 -8.18
N LEU A 303 -3.77 15.09 -7.96
CA LEU A 303 -5.24 14.97 -7.95
C LEU A 303 -5.89 15.73 -6.79
N LEU A 304 -5.31 15.65 -5.59
CA LEU A 304 -5.80 16.40 -4.42
C LEU A 304 -5.64 17.91 -4.62
N ALA A 305 -4.49 18.35 -5.15
CA ALA A 305 -4.24 19.74 -5.51
C ALA A 305 -5.27 20.23 -6.54
N GLY A 306 -5.51 19.46 -7.61
CA GLY A 306 -6.54 19.77 -8.60
C GLY A 306 -7.92 19.97 -7.97
N ARG A 307 -8.36 19.05 -7.11
CA ARG A 307 -9.65 19.20 -6.39
C ARG A 307 -9.69 20.44 -5.51
N LEU A 308 -8.61 20.74 -4.77
CA LEU A 308 -8.54 21.94 -3.95
C LEU A 308 -8.65 23.20 -4.80
N PHE A 309 -7.89 23.30 -5.90
CA PHE A 309 -7.92 24.48 -6.76
C PHE A 309 -9.23 24.63 -7.53
N ASP A 310 -9.90 23.55 -7.90
CA ASP A 310 -11.26 23.59 -8.47
C ASP A 310 -12.28 24.13 -7.45
N ILE A 311 -12.13 23.77 -6.17
CA ILE A 311 -12.98 24.28 -5.07
C ILE A 311 -12.69 25.77 -4.78
N TYR A 312 -11.42 26.19 -4.90
CA TYR A 312 -10.90 27.52 -4.56
C TYR A 312 -10.46 28.37 -5.77
N ALA A 313 -11.20 28.25 -6.88
CA ALA A 313 -10.95 28.98 -8.14
C ALA A 313 -10.80 30.52 -7.99
N PRO A 314 -10.23 31.24 -8.98
CA PRO A 314 -9.94 32.68 -8.89
C PRO A 314 -11.17 33.50 -8.47
N GLY A 315 -11.06 34.17 -7.32
CA GLY A 315 -12.15 34.94 -6.71
C GLY A 315 -12.69 34.36 -5.39
N ARG A 316 -12.26 33.15 -4.99
CA ARG A 316 -12.46 32.62 -3.63
C ARG A 316 -11.17 32.70 -2.82
N ALA A 317 -11.28 33.09 -1.54
CA ALA A 317 -10.14 33.05 -0.64
C ALA A 317 -9.67 31.59 -0.48
N LEU A 318 -8.37 31.36 -0.65
CA LEU A 318 -7.75 30.11 -0.22
C LEU A 318 -8.06 29.91 1.28
N PRO A 319 -8.19 28.66 1.76
CA PRO A 319 -8.31 28.42 3.19
C PRO A 319 -7.11 29.07 3.89
N ALA A 320 -7.35 29.75 5.01
CA ALA A 320 -6.28 30.36 5.77
C ALA A 320 -5.25 29.26 6.08
N ILE A 321 -4.02 29.46 5.60
CA ILE A 321 -2.90 28.62 6.01
C ILE A 321 -2.79 28.81 7.53
N VAL A 322 -3.15 27.79 8.28
CA VAL A 322 -2.90 27.77 9.73
C VAL A 322 -1.40 27.62 9.88
N THR A 323 -0.72 28.76 9.98
CA THR A 323 0.65 28.80 10.47
C THR A 323 0.57 28.51 11.95
N TRP A 324 1.10 27.36 12.39
CA TRP A 324 1.42 27.14 13.79
C TRP A 324 2.54 28.12 14.15
N ALA A 325 2.16 29.32 14.58
CA ALA A 325 3.10 30.22 15.23
C ALA A 325 3.40 29.59 16.60
N GLU A 326 4.69 29.38 16.88
CA GLU A 326 5.16 28.98 18.21
C GLU A 326 4.85 30.13 19.18
N ASP A 327 3.96 29.87 20.15
CA ASP A 327 3.81 30.67 21.38
C ASP A 327 4.63 30.03 22.51
#